data_AF-A0A9E1DZ67-F1
#
_entry.id   AF-A0A9E1DZ67-F1
#
_cell.length_a   1.000
_cell.length_b   1.000
_cell.length_c   1.000
_cell.angle_alpha   90.00
_cell.angle_beta   90.00
_cell.angle_gamma   90.00
#
_symmetry.space_group_name_H-M   'P 1'
#
loop_
_entity.id
_entity.type
_entity.pdbx_description
1 polymer ?
#
loop_
_entity_poly.entity_id
_entity_poly.type
_entity_poly.pdbx_seq_one_letter_code
_entity_poly.pdbx_strand_id
1 'polypeptide(L)'
;MKRGQASTGLGPHDWLLAEATRRSEESAGEFSLDDPATRAAAAGPGSIEERLVQRARRLPGADEASADIGQLLGAARWMTLLLMLLGLLAGAAAASGIQTGANTIALSYAVLVLLGVPLALLLAWAALNLRPGGNGTPGLPGRILWWLMTIFSRRLGLAARRRHLAGAVAELGRQRGRTLMALATHAFWTLFFVGCIGWMWLRFLGLRFDFSWETTLLSGQWLEHLIIAIGWLPAWLFGLSLPGPEQVQQVLAGRSSPADRSLWASYLIGALALYGLLPRALLALWYLRRWRRARIALDLARPGYLRLLPALAGPSTPTGPRGKPPPEPPSVRRRGPPAAGGSGSPVLVGVELDIDETRWPPEIPGCRVLGRADNRRQRNQIQQALAMLDDRPEKIVALCSLARTPDRGTMTWLGELAEIAPVEIRLADADRLPALGIDAGQRSQDWRQLAERFGLKLAPAESS
;
A
#
# COMPACT_ATOMS: atom_id res chain seq x y z
N MET A 1 18.07 -25.23 19.64
CA MET A 1 17.91 -24.17 18.62
C MET A 1 16.46 -24.13 18.17
N LYS A 2 15.68 -23.15 18.64
CA LYS A 2 14.28 -22.93 18.23
C LYS A 2 14.28 -22.27 16.85
N ARG A 3 13.80 -22.96 15.81
CA ARG A 3 13.41 -22.32 14.54
C ARG A 3 12.30 -21.32 14.88
N GLY A 4 12.59 -20.04 14.74
CA GLY A 4 11.58 -18.99 14.84
C GLY A 4 10.45 -19.30 13.85
N GLN A 5 9.22 -19.38 14.36
CA GLN A 5 8.03 -19.35 13.53
C GLN A 5 8.06 -18.04 12.75
N ALA A 6 8.47 -18.11 11.48
CA ALA A 6 8.39 -17.00 10.57
C ALA A 6 6.90 -16.66 10.44
N SER A 7 6.50 -15.45 10.88
CA SER A 7 5.16 -14.92 10.65
C SER A 7 4.83 -15.00 9.16
N THR A 8 3.95 -15.93 8.80
CA THR A 8 3.36 -16.02 7.47
C THR A 8 2.55 -14.74 7.26
N GLY A 9 3.01 -13.86 6.37
CA GLY A 9 2.30 -12.61 6.09
C GLY A 9 0.85 -12.88 5.66
N LEU A 10 -0.06 -11.94 5.97
CA LEU A 10 -1.47 -12.11 5.68
C LEU A 10 -1.75 -12.15 4.17
N GLY A 11 -2.73 -12.98 3.78
CA GLY A 11 -3.28 -12.98 2.44
C GLY A 11 -4.08 -11.69 2.16
N PRO A 12 -4.27 -11.29 0.88
CA PRO A 12 -5.02 -10.08 0.53
C PRO A 12 -6.44 -10.04 1.09
N HIS A 13 -7.12 -11.20 1.10
CA HIS A 13 -8.47 -11.31 1.64
C HIS A 13 -8.52 -10.98 3.14
N ASP A 14 -7.65 -11.60 3.93
CA ASP A 14 -7.62 -11.44 5.38
C ASP A 14 -7.18 -10.04 5.80
N TRP A 15 -6.21 -9.47 5.08
CA TRP A 15 -5.80 -8.09 5.29
C TRP A 15 -6.93 -7.11 4.97
N LEU A 16 -7.64 -7.29 3.85
CA LEU A 16 -8.78 -6.44 3.48
C LEU A 16 -9.91 -6.53 4.50
N LEU A 17 -10.19 -7.74 5.02
CA LEU A 17 -11.22 -7.94 6.03
C LEU A 17 -10.86 -7.20 7.33
N ALA A 18 -9.65 -7.40 7.86
CA ALA A 18 -9.21 -6.72 9.08
C ALA A 18 -9.21 -5.19 8.92
N GLU A 19 -8.73 -4.69 7.78
CA GLU A 19 -8.64 -3.24 7.53
C GLU A 19 -10.00 -2.59 7.25
N ALA A 20 -10.91 -3.28 6.58
CA ALA A 20 -12.29 -2.81 6.41
C ALA A 20 -13.04 -2.78 7.75
N THR A 21 -12.86 -3.81 8.59
CA THR A 21 -13.42 -3.86 9.95
C THR A 21 -12.90 -2.71 10.80
N ARG A 22 -11.57 -2.50 10.86
CA ARG A 22 -10.97 -1.37 11.61
C ARG A 22 -11.58 -0.03 11.21
N ARG A 23 -11.71 0.22 9.90
CA ARG A 23 -12.28 1.46 9.36
C ARG A 23 -13.76 1.63 9.70
N SER A 24 -14.50 0.54 9.74
CA SER A 24 -15.91 0.54 10.15
C SER A 24 -16.06 0.94 11.62
N GLU A 25 -15.31 0.28 12.50
CA GLU A 25 -15.33 0.55 13.95
C GLU A 25 -14.85 1.97 14.28
N GLU A 26 -13.80 2.47 13.61
CA GLU A 26 -13.34 3.85 13.80
C GLU A 26 -14.37 4.89 13.37
N SER A 27 -15.14 4.61 12.31
CA SER A 27 -16.16 5.55 11.83
C SER A 27 -17.43 5.54 12.66
N ALA A 28 -17.77 4.39 13.27
CA ALA A 28 -18.93 4.25 14.13
C ALA A 28 -18.69 4.83 15.53
N GLY A 29 -17.42 5.01 15.93
CA GLY A 29 -17.05 5.37 17.31
C GLY A 29 -17.24 4.23 18.32
N GLU A 30 -17.97 3.18 17.93
CA GLU A 30 -18.18 1.97 18.71
C GLU A 30 -16.96 1.05 18.62
N PHE A 31 -16.20 0.98 19.72
CA PHE A 31 -15.11 0.03 19.91
C PHE A 31 -15.42 -0.86 21.11
N SER A 32 -16.14 -1.96 20.87
CA SER A 32 -16.33 -2.98 21.91
C SER A 32 -15.05 -3.80 22.05
N LEU A 33 -14.41 -3.70 23.23
CA LEU A 33 -13.21 -4.46 23.59
C LEU A 33 -13.53 -5.77 24.30
N ASP A 34 -14.77 -5.96 24.73
CA ASP A 34 -15.24 -7.13 25.49
C ASP A 34 -16.45 -7.79 24.83
N ASP A 35 -16.36 -7.94 23.51
CA ASP A 35 -17.31 -8.75 22.74
C ASP A 35 -16.85 -10.22 22.66
N PRO A 36 -17.79 -11.17 22.41
CA PRO A 36 -17.47 -12.59 22.27
C PRO A 36 -16.41 -12.89 21.21
N ALA A 37 -16.37 -12.13 20.10
CA ALA A 37 -15.39 -12.32 19.03
C ALA A 37 -13.97 -11.94 19.49
N THR A 38 -13.82 -10.85 20.24
CA THR A 38 -12.55 -10.44 20.84
C THR A 38 -12.03 -11.47 21.84
N ARG A 39 -12.89 -11.96 22.76
CA ARG A 39 -12.50 -12.99 23.73
C ARG A 39 -12.07 -14.29 23.04
N ALA A 40 -12.83 -14.74 22.05
CA ALA A 40 -12.50 -15.94 21.28
C ALA A 40 -11.18 -15.79 20.50
N ALA A 41 -10.92 -14.61 19.91
CA ALA A 41 -9.68 -14.32 19.20
C ALA A 41 -8.48 -14.22 20.15
N ALA A 42 -8.64 -13.64 21.34
CA ALA A 42 -7.58 -13.53 22.34
C ALA A 42 -7.14 -14.90 22.90
N ALA A 43 -8.08 -15.83 23.04
CA ALA A 43 -7.82 -17.22 23.43
C ALA A 43 -7.22 -18.05 22.28
N GLY A 44 -7.30 -17.57 21.03
CA GLY A 44 -6.80 -18.25 19.86
C GLY A 44 -5.26 -18.31 19.79
N PRO A 45 -4.68 -19.38 19.24
CA PRO A 45 -3.26 -19.42 18.93
C PRO A 45 -2.96 -18.46 17.76
N GLY A 46 -1.70 -18.04 17.69
CA GLY A 46 -1.20 -17.21 16.60
C GLY A 46 -0.65 -15.86 17.04
N SER A 47 -0.09 -15.14 16.06
CA SER A 47 0.36 -13.77 16.20
C SER A 47 -0.80 -12.81 16.42
N ILE A 48 -0.50 -11.59 16.88
CA ILE A 48 -1.50 -10.52 17.06
C ILE A 48 -2.26 -10.23 15.76
N GLU A 49 -1.58 -10.25 14.61
CA GLU A 49 -2.21 -10.05 13.29
C GLU A 49 -3.23 -11.16 12.97
N GLU A 50 -2.87 -12.42 13.24
CA GLU A 50 -3.78 -13.56 13.05
C GLU A 50 -4.98 -13.48 13.99
N ARG A 51 -4.79 -13.05 15.24
CA ARG A 51 -5.87 -12.81 16.19
C ARG A 51 -6.80 -11.68 15.75
N LEU A 52 -6.27 -10.59 15.19
CA LEU A 52 -7.06 -9.50 14.62
C LEU A 52 -7.94 -9.98 13.46
N VAL A 53 -7.41 -10.81 12.56
CA VAL A 53 -8.19 -11.42 11.46
C VAL A 53 -9.24 -12.38 12.01
N GLN A 54 -8.88 -13.22 12.97
CA GLN A 54 -9.79 -14.14 13.66
C GLN A 54 -10.95 -13.42 14.36
N ARG A 55 -10.69 -12.24 14.94
CA ARG A 55 -11.73 -11.36 15.49
C ARG A 55 -12.63 -10.83 14.39
N ALA A 56 -12.04 -10.27 13.33
CA ALA A 56 -12.80 -9.68 12.22
C ALA A 56 -13.75 -10.69 11.55
N ARG A 57 -13.36 -11.97 11.48
CA ARG A 57 -14.21 -13.08 10.97
C ARG A 57 -15.40 -13.44 11.85
N ARG A 58 -15.40 -13.05 13.13
CA ARG A 58 -16.43 -13.42 14.12
C ARG A 58 -17.37 -12.26 14.47
N LEU A 59 -17.08 -11.06 14.00
CA LEU A 59 -17.94 -9.90 14.21
C LEU A 59 -19.20 -10.00 13.33
N PRO A 60 -20.33 -9.39 13.76
CA PRO A 60 -21.54 -9.33 12.96
C PRO A 60 -21.28 -8.79 11.56
N GLY A 61 -21.86 -9.47 10.57
CA GLY A 61 -21.70 -9.16 9.15
C GLY A 61 -20.40 -9.67 8.52
N ALA A 62 -19.49 -10.35 9.23
CA ALA A 62 -18.21 -10.80 8.62
C ALA A 62 -18.40 -11.59 7.31
N ASP A 63 -19.44 -12.41 7.21
CA ASP A 63 -19.75 -13.22 6.03
C ASP A 63 -20.06 -12.37 4.79
N GLU A 64 -20.90 -11.35 4.94
CA GLU A 64 -21.21 -10.42 3.85
C GLU A 64 -19.97 -9.61 3.42
N ALA A 65 -19.14 -9.16 4.37
CA ALA A 65 -17.89 -8.47 4.05
C ALA A 65 -16.92 -9.40 3.31
N SER A 66 -16.83 -10.66 3.74
CA SER A 66 -16.04 -11.69 3.06
C SER A 66 -16.57 -11.95 1.65
N ALA A 67 -17.89 -12.01 1.45
CA ALA A 67 -18.51 -12.15 0.14
C ALA A 67 -18.21 -10.95 -0.78
N ASP A 68 -18.34 -9.72 -0.29
CA ASP A 68 -18.00 -8.50 -1.02
C ASP A 68 -16.50 -8.46 -1.41
N ILE A 69 -15.60 -8.85 -0.49
CA ILE A 69 -14.16 -8.99 -0.76
C ILE A 69 -13.93 -10.08 -1.82
N GLY A 70 -14.62 -11.22 -1.73
CA GLY A 70 -14.55 -12.31 -2.71
C GLY A 70 -14.96 -11.87 -4.11
N GLN A 71 -16.05 -11.12 -4.23
CA GLN A 71 -16.50 -10.53 -5.51
C GLN A 71 -15.47 -9.56 -6.08
N LEU A 72 -14.90 -8.69 -5.24
CA LEU A 72 -13.86 -7.75 -5.63
C LEU A 72 -12.61 -8.46 -6.15
N LEU A 73 -12.08 -9.43 -5.39
CA LEU A 73 -10.90 -10.20 -5.79
C LEU A 73 -11.18 -11.07 -7.03
N GLY A 74 -12.40 -11.60 -7.15
CA GLY A 74 -12.88 -12.31 -8.34
C GLY A 74 -12.89 -11.42 -9.58
N ALA A 75 -13.45 -10.20 -9.48
CA ALA A 75 -13.43 -9.22 -10.55
C ALA A 75 -12.00 -8.78 -10.91
N ALA A 76 -11.12 -8.61 -9.92
CA ALA A 76 -9.71 -8.32 -10.13
C ALA A 76 -9.00 -9.41 -10.94
N ARG A 77 -9.29 -10.67 -10.64
CA ARG A 77 -8.77 -11.81 -11.40
C ARG A 77 -9.27 -11.79 -12.84
N TRP A 78 -10.57 -11.64 -13.06
CA TRP A 78 -11.15 -11.60 -14.41
C TRP A 78 -10.64 -10.43 -15.24
N MET A 79 -10.53 -9.24 -14.65
CA MET A 79 -10.00 -8.08 -15.36
C MET A 79 -8.51 -8.23 -15.69
N THR A 80 -7.75 -8.88 -14.82
CA THR A 80 -6.35 -9.24 -15.13
C THR A 80 -6.29 -10.22 -16.30
N LEU A 81 -7.12 -11.26 -16.31
CA LEU A 81 -7.20 -12.22 -17.41
C LEU A 81 -7.60 -11.54 -18.74
N LEU A 82 -8.60 -10.66 -18.69
CA LEU A 82 -9.01 -9.87 -19.85
C LEU A 82 -7.87 -9.00 -20.38
N LEU A 83 -7.14 -8.32 -19.49
CA LEU A 83 -5.98 -7.52 -19.88
C LEU A 83 -4.89 -8.36 -20.56
N MET A 84 -4.61 -9.57 -20.04
CA MET A 84 -3.63 -10.48 -20.65
C MET A 84 -4.08 -10.96 -22.03
N LEU A 85 -5.37 -11.31 -22.18
CA LEU A 85 -5.95 -11.70 -23.46
C LEU A 85 -5.88 -10.54 -24.47
N LEU A 86 -6.23 -9.32 -24.05
CA LEU A 86 -6.11 -8.14 -24.90
C LEU A 86 -4.67 -7.88 -25.35
N GLY A 87 -3.69 -8.09 -24.48
CA GLY A 87 -2.27 -8.01 -24.86
C GLY A 87 -1.92 -9.00 -25.96
N LEU A 88 -2.29 -10.27 -25.78
CA LEU A 88 -2.06 -11.34 -26.75
C LEU A 88 -2.71 -11.03 -28.10
N LEU A 89 -4.00 -10.66 -28.09
CA LEU A 89 -4.75 -10.35 -29.31
C LEU A 89 -4.23 -9.09 -30.00
N ALA A 90 -3.86 -8.05 -29.24
CA ALA A 90 -3.25 -6.83 -29.80
C ALA A 90 -1.93 -7.14 -30.50
N GLY A 91 -1.12 -8.04 -29.94
CA GLY A 91 0.12 -8.49 -30.58
C GLY A 91 -0.12 -9.22 -31.89
N ALA A 92 -1.01 -10.21 -31.89
CA ALA A 92 -1.38 -10.94 -33.11
C ALA A 92 -1.97 -10.00 -34.18
N ALA A 93 -2.84 -9.07 -33.78
CA ALA A 93 -3.41 -8.07 -34.68
C ALA A 93 -2.34 -7.14 -35.28
N ALA A 94 -1.42 -6.63 -34.45
CA ALA A 94 -0.31 -5.79 -34.92
C ALA A 94 0.58 -6.55 -35.92
N ALA A 95 0.94 -7.79 -35.61
CA ALA A 95 1.72 -8.64 -36.51
C ALA A 95 0.96 -9.02 -37.79
N SER A 96 -0.37 -9.06 -37.77
CA SER A 96 -1.16 -9.26 -38.99
C SER A 96 -1.12 -8.06 -39.93
N GLY A 97 -0.85 -6.86 -39.42
CA GLY A 97 -0.86 -5.60 -40.18
C GLY A 97 0.46 -5.23 -40.84
N ILE A 98 1.53 -6.03 -40.71
CA ILE A 98 2.87 -5.71 -41.25
C ILE A 98 3.07 -6.00 -42.74
N GLN A 99 2.03 -6.51 -43.41
CA GLN A 99 2.08 -6.94 -44.80
C GLN A 99 1.90 -5.74 -45.74
N THR A 100 2.89 -5.48 -46.60
CA THR A 100 2.91 -4.32 -47.53
C THR A 100 2.46 -4.67 -48.96
N GLY A 101 2.23 -5.95 -49.25
CA GLY A 101 1.76 -6.46 -50.55
C GLY A 101 1.15 -7.87 -50.45
N ALA A 102 0.91 -8.54 -51.57
CA ALA A 102 0.16 -9.81 -51.59
C ALA A 102 0.77 -10.92 -50.70
N ASN A 103 2.10 -11.00 -50.58
CA ASN A 103 2.82 -11.92 -49.68
C ASN A 103 4.19 -11.36 -49.22
N THR A 104 4.37 -10.03 -49.21
CA THR A 104 5.66 -9.41 -48.85
C THR A 104 5.58 -8.74 -47.49
N ILE A 105 6.62 -8.93 -46.67
CA ILE A 105 6.80 -8.28 -45.38
C ILE A 105 7.99 -7.33 -45.47
N ALA A 106 7.73 -6.03 -45.30
CA ALA A 106 8.77 -5.02 -45.14
C ALA A 106 9.39 -5.14 -43.74
N LEU A 107 10.60 -5.68 -43.66
CA LEU A 107 11.35 -5.92 -42.43
C LEU A 107 11.59 -4.62 -41.65
N SER A 108 11.92 -3.52 -42.35
CA SER A 108 12.12 -2.21 -41.74
C SER A 108 10.87 -1.72 -41.00
N TYR A 109 9.70 -1.83 -41.64
CA TYR A 109 8.41 -1.48 -41.05
C TYR A 109 8.05 -2.39 -39.87
N ALA A 110 8.22 -3.71 -40.04
CA ALA A 110 7.96 -4.68 -38.98
C ALA A 110 8.84 -4.44 -37.74
N VAL A 111 10.14 -4.21 -37.94
CA VAL A 111 11.08 -3.87 -36.86
C VAL A 111 10.69 -2.54 -36.21
N LEU A 112 10.38 -1.51 -36.99
CA LEU A 112 10.01 -0.21 -36.43
C LEU A 112 8.73 -0.26 -35.56
N VAL A 113 7.67 -0.88 -36.07
CA VAL A 113 6.36 -0.88 -35.41
C VAL A 113 6.26 -1.94 -34.32
N LEU A 114 6.68 -3.17 -34.58
CA LEU A 114 6.54 -4.26 -33.62
C LEU A 114 7.63 -4.24 -32.54
N LEU A 115 8.81 -3.69 -32.83
CA LEU A 115 9.92 -3.62 -31.87
C LEU A 115 10.27 -2.19 -31.47
N GLY A 116 10.49 -1.30 -32.43
CA GLY A 116 10.98 0.06 -32.19
C GLY A 116 10.08 0.86 -31.26
N VAL A 117 8.77 0.93 -31.55
CA VAL A 117 7.81 1.66 -30.70
C VAL A 117 7.72 1.05 -29.29
N PRO A 118 7.49 -0.27 -29.09
CA PRO A 118 7.48 -0.87 -27.75
C PRO A 118 8.81 -0.75 -26.99
N LEU A 119 9.94 -0.73 -27.70
CA LEU A 119 11.27 -0.53 -27.13
C LEU A 119 11.44 0.92 -26.67
N ALA A 120 11.04 1.92 -27.47
CA ALA A 120 11.05 3.32 -27.06
C ALA A 120 10.20 3.54 -25.79
N LEU A 121 9.02 2.90 -25.72
CA LEU A 121 8.19 2.92 -24.51
C LEU A 121 8.86 2.23 -23.32
N LEU A 122 9.66 1.18 -23.53
CA LEU A 122 10.44 0.54 -22.47
C LEU A 122 11.54 1.47 -21.97
N LEU A 123 12.27 2.13 -22.88
CA LEU A 123 13.34 3.06 -22.55
C LEU A 123 12.80 4.29 -21.81
N ALA A 124 11.68 4.86 -22.26
CA ALA A 124 10.99 5.94 -21.57
C ALA A 124 10.57 5.51 -20.15
N TRP A 125 9.99 4.31 -20.02
CA TRP A 125 9.66 3.76 -18.71
C TRP A 125 10.89 3.60 -17.81
N ALA A 126 12.00 3.08 -18.35
CA ALA A 126 13.24 2.88 -17.60
C ALA A 126 13.84 4.22 -17.14
N ALA A 127 13.90 5.21 -18.04
CA ALA A 127 14.39 6.55 -17.72
C ALA A 127 13.59 7.23 -16.61
N LEU A 128 12.27 6.99 -16.56
CA LEU A 128 11.39 7.56 -15.52
C LEU A 128 11.46 6.80 -14.18
N ASN A 129 11.75 5.49 -14.20
CA ASN A 129 11.68 4.64 -13.00
C ASN A 129 13.04 4.32 -12.37
N LEU A 130 14.15 4.47 -13.10
CA LEU A 130 15.51 4.25 -12.59
C LEU A 130 16.14 5.50 -11.95
N ARG A 131 15.48 6.66 -12.03
CA ARG A 131 15.95 7.91 -11.40
C ARG A 131 15.77 7.88 -9.87
N PRO A 132 16.82 8.20 -9.08
CA PRO A 132 16.70 8.36 -7.62
C PRO A 132 15.66 9.43 -7.28
N GLY A 133 14.74 9.13 -6.37
CA GLY A 133 13.66 10.07 -5.96
C GLY A 133 12.54 10.25 -6.99
N GLY A 134 12.57 9.56 -8.13
CA GLY A 134 11.51 9.60 -9.12
C GLY A 134 10.19 9.03 -8.59
N ASN A 135 9.12 9.82 -8.67
CA ASN A 135 7.74 9.31 -8.56
C ASN A 135 7.42 8.53 -9.84
N GLY A 136 8.04 7.35 -9.99
CA GLY A 136 7.97 6.49 -11.17
C GLY A 136 6.54 6.26 -11.66
N THR A 137 6.30 6.65 -12.91
CA THR A 137 4.99 6.58 -13.56
C THR A 137 4.76 5.15 -14.09
N PRO A 138 3.69 4.46 -13.67
CA PRO A 138 3.33 3.17 -14.24
C PRO A 138 2.92 3.32 -15.71
N GLY A 139 3.16 2.29 -16.52
CA GLY A 139 2.73 2.30 -17.93
C GLY A 139 1.20 2.34 -18.06
N LEU A 140 0.73 2.76 -19.25
CA LEU A 140 -0.69 2.94 -19.54
C LEU A 140 -1.56 1.70 -19.19
N PRO A 141 -1.18 0.45 -19.55
CA PRO A 141 -2.00 -0.72 -19.23
C PRO A 141 -2.18 -0.92 -17.71
N GLY A 142 -1.11 -0.74 -16.93
CA GLY A 142 -1.17 -0.82 -15.48
C GLY A 142 -2.06 0.27 -14.87
N ARG A 143 -2.00 1.49 -15.41
CA ARG A 143 -2.85 2.61 -14.99
C ARG A 143 -4.32 2.35 -15.27
N ILE A 144 -4.65 1.80 -16.45
CA ILE A 144 -6.02 1.44 -16.83
C ILE A 144 -6.54 0.34 -15.89
N LEU A 145 -5.76 -0.72 -15.65
CA LEU A 145 -6.15 -1.80 -14.73
C LEU A 145 -6.47 -1.26 -13.33
N TRP A 146 -5.59 -0.41 -12.79
CA TRP A 146 -5.80 0.20 -11.48
C TRP A 146 -7.02 1.12 -11.47
N TRP A 147 -7.19 1.96 -12.49
CA TRP A 147 -8.34 2.84 -12.61
C TRP A 147 -9.66 2.04 -12.62
N LEU A 148 -9.73 0.98 -13.44
CA LEU A 148 -10.89 0.09 -13.46
C LEU A 148 -11.13 -0.58 -12.10
N MET A 149 -10.06 -1.01 -11.40
CA MET A 149 -10.17 -1.54 -10.03
C MET A 149 -10.77 -0.52 -9.06
N THR A 150 -10.32 0.74 -9.12
CA THR A 150 -10.84 1.81 -8.25
C THR A 150 -12.28 2.20 -8.59
N ILE A 151 -12.66 2.19 -9.87
CA ILE A 151 -14.05 2.43 -10.28
C ILE A 151 -14.93 1.28 -9.82
N PHE A 152 -14.49 0.04 -10.03
CA PHE A 152 -15.25 -1.13 -9.61
C PHE A 152 -15.45 -1.13 -8.10
N SER A 153 -14.41 -0.83 -7.31
CA SER A 153 -14.54 -0.71 -5.84
C SER A 153 -15.49 0.42 -5.41
N ARG A 154 -15.61 1.50 -6.19
CA ARG A 154 -16.55 2.59 -5.92
C ARG A 154 -17.98 2.25 -6.36
N ARG A 155 -18.14 1.55 -7.49
CA ARG A 155 -19.44 1.07 -7.99
C ARG A 155 -20.01 -0.08 -7.15
N LEU A 156 -19.17 -0.74 -6.37
CA LEU A 156 -19.62 -1.64 -5.32
C LEU A 156 -20.39 -0.90 -4.20
N GLY A 157 -20.56 0.43 -4.18
CA GLY A 157 -21.78 1.05 -3.62
C GLY A 157 -21.61 2.07 -2.48
N LEU A 158 -22.66 2.88 -2.30
CA LEU A 158 -22.85 3.94 -1.27
C LEU A 158 -23.20 3.39 0.13
N ALA A 159 -23.36 2.08 0.28
CA ALA A 159 -23.54 1.47 1.59
C ALA A 159 -22.29 1.71 2.45
N ALA A 160 -22.47 2.16 3.70
CA ALA A 160 -21.37 2.56 4.60
C ALA A 160 -20.23 1.51 4.65
N ARG A 161 -20.58 0.23 4.69
CA ARG A 161 -19.65 -0.90 4.65
C ARG A 161 -18.76 -0.95 3.40
N ARG A 162 -19.33 -0.71 2.21
CA ARG A 162 -18.60 -0.70 0.93
C ARG A 162 -17.64 0.49 0.83
N ARG A 163 -17.92 1.59 1.54
CA ARG A 163 -16.99 2.73 1.70
C ARG A 163 -15.74 2.34 2.49
N HIS A 164 -15.87 1.56 3.58
CA HIS A 164 -14.72 1.09 4.36
C HIS A 164 -13.84 0.11 3.57
N LEU A 165 -14.47 -0.81 2.82
CA LEU A 165 -13.76 -1.70 1.91
C LEU A 165 -13.03 -0.91 0.82
N ALA A 166 -13.68 0.06 0.17
CA ALA A 166 -13.04 0.92 -0.82
C ALA A 166 -11.83 1.68 -0.22
N GLY A 167 -11.94 2.14 1.03
CA GLY A 167 -10.83 2.74 1.77
C GLY A 167 -9.66 1.78 2.01
N ALA A 168 -9.94 0.53 2.40
CA ALA A 168 -8.93 -0.51 2.57
C ALA A 168 -8.22 -0.84 1.24
N VAL A 169 -8.98 -0.96 0.14
CA VAL A 169 -8.44 -1.18 -1.20
C VAL A 169 -7.56 -0.02 -1.66
N ALA A 170 -7.96 1.22 -1.39
CA ALA A 170 -7.15 2.40 -1.70
C ALA A 170 -5.82 2.39 -0.94
N GLU A 171 -5.81 1.98 0.33
CA GLU A 171 -4.59 1.84 1.12
C GLU A 171 -3.69 0.71 0.61
N LEU A 172 -4.27 -0.45 0.25
CA LEU A 172 -3.53 -1.53 -0.41
C LEU A 172 -2.93 -1.04 -1.74
N GLY A 173 -3.65 -0.19 -2.45
CA GLY A 173 -3.21 0.52 -3.65
C GLY A 173 -2.03 1.45 -3.42
N ARG A 174 -2.07 2.23 -2.35
CA ARG A 174 -0.96 3.11 -1.98
C ARG A 174 0.30 2.31 -1.67
N GLN A 175 0.16 1.19 -0.96
CA GLN A 175 1.29 0.34 -0.57
C GLN A 175 1.84 -0.49 -1.73
N ARG A 176 0.96 -1.03 -2.59
CA ARG A 176 1.33 -2.05 -3.58
C ARG A 176 0.91 -1.79 -5.02
N GLY A 177 0.07 -0.78 -5.25
CA GLY A 177 -0.46 -0.46 -6.57
C GLY A 177 0.64 -0.24 -7.60
N ARG A 178 1.74 0.44 -7.24
CA ARG A 178 2.89 0.64 -8.15
C ARG A 178 3.49 -0.67 -8.65
N THR A 179 3.72 -1.64 -7.74
CA THR A 179 4.26 -2.96 -8.08
C THR A 179 3.29 -3.72 -8.97
N LEU A 180 1.99 -3.66 -8.65
CA LEU A 180 0.93 -4.32 -9.42
C LEU A 180 0.78 -3.72 -10.83
N MET A 181 0.77 -2.39 -10.94
CA MET A 181 0.66 -1.68 -12.22
C MET A 181 1.87 -1.95 -13.11
N ALA A 182 3.07 -1.98 -12.55
CA ALA A 182 4.27 -2.34 -13.29
C ALA A 182 4.22 -3.80 -13.75
N LEU A 183 3.86 -4.73 -12.86
CA LEU A 183 3.62 -6.13 -13.21
C LEU A 183 2.62 -6.26 -14.37
N ALA A 184 1.45 -5.62 -14.26
CA ALA A 184 0.41 -5.67 -15.28
C ALA A 184 0.88 -5.09 -16.62
N THR A 185 1.65 -3.99 -16.59
CA THR A 185 2.22 -3.38 -17.80
C THR A 185 3.18 -4.32 -18.50
N HIS A 186 4.14 -4.90 -17.76
CA HIS A 186 5.14 -5.78 -18.37
C HIS A 186 4.55 -7.12 -18.78
N ALA A 187 3.58 -7.66 -18.02
CA ALA A 187 2.86 -8.87 -18.39
C ALA A 187 2.03 -8.65 -19.68
N PHE A 188 1.34 -7.51 -19.81
CA PHE A 188 0.64 -7.14 -21.04
C PHE A 188 1.59 -7.12 -22.24
N TRP A 189 2.72 -6.42 -22.14
CA TRP A 189 3.69 -6.33 -23.23
C TRP A 189 4.38 -7.68 -23.52
N THR A 190 4.58 -8.52 -22.51
CA THR A 190 5.07 -9.89 -22.69
C THR A 190 4.08 -10.68 -23.55
N LEU A 191 2.79 -10.63 -23.21
CA LEU A 191 1.73 -11.32 -23.95
C LEU A 191 1.53 -10.72 -25.35
N PHE A 192 1.71 -9.42 -25.52
CA PHE A 192 1.79 -8.78 -26.83
C PHE A 192 2.87 -9.39 -27.70
N PHE A 193 4.11 -9.52 -27.22
CA PHE A 193 5.17 -10.14 -28.00
C PHE A 193 4.95 -11.64 -28.24
N VAL A 194 4.38 -12.37 -27.28
CA VAL A 194 3.94 -13.76 -27.49
C VAL A 194 2.91 -13.83 -28.62
N GLY A 195 1.97 -12.88 -28.67
CA GLY A 195 0.97 -12.77 -29.74
C GLY A 195 1.59 -12.48 -31.10
N CYS A 196 2.50 -11.49 -31.17
CA CYS A 196 3.23 -11.17 -32.41
C CYS A 196 4.00 -12.39 -32.93
N ILE A 197 4.84 -12.99 -32.08
CA ILE A 197 5.70 -14.11 -32.46
C ILE A 197 4.87 -15.33 -32.80
N GLY A 198 3.88 -15.68 -31.98
CA GLY A 198 3.02 -16.84 -32.22
C GLY A 198 2.25 -16.72 -33.52
N TRP A 199 1.67 -15.54 -33.80
CA TRP A 199 0.95 -15.30 -35.06
C TRP A 199 1.87 -15.38 -36.28
N MET A 200 3.05 -14.76 -36.22
CA MET A 200 4.02 -14.80 -37.32
C MET A 200 4.56 -16.20 -37.54
N TRP A 201 4.87 -16.93 -36.47
CA TRP A 201 5.35 -18.30 -36.55
C TRP A 201 4.31 -19.22 -37.22
N LEU A 202 3.03 -19.14 -36.82
CA LEU A 202 1.95 -19.88 -37.47
C LEU A 202 1.83 -19.54 -38.97
N ARG A 203 1.94 -18.25 -39.32
CA ARG A 203 1.89 -17.80 -40.70
C ARG A 203 3.09 -18.30 -41.51
N PHE A 204 4.30 -18.26 -40.95
CA PHE A 204 5.52 -18.69 -41.64
C PHE A 204 5.62 -20.21 -41.81
N LEU A 205 4.93 -20.98 -40.96
CA LEU A 205 4.81 -22.43 -41.14
C LEU A 205 3.93 -22.80 -42.34
N GLY A 206 2.79 -22.12 -42.50
CA GLY A 206 1.75 -22.53 -43.45
C GLY A 206 1.72 -21.72 -44.75
N LEU A 207 2.32 -20.53 -44.77
CA LEU A 207 2.24 -19.59 -45.88
C LEU A 207 3.63 -19.15 -46.33
N ARG A 208 3.72 -18.77 -47.60
CA ARG A 208 4.96 -18.28 -48.21
C ARG A 208 4.98 -16.77 -48.13
N PHE A 209 6.01 -16.21 -47.49
CA PHE A 209 6.28 -14.78 -47.48
C PHE A 209 7.64 -14.49 -48.09
N ASP A 210 7.70 -13.37 -48.81
CA ASP A 210 8.94 -12.74 -49.24
C ASP A 210 9.25 -11.55 -48.32
N PHE A 211 10.52 -11.16 -48.27
CA PHE A 211 10.99 -10.11 -47.37
C PHE A 211 11.67 -9.00 -48.17
N SER A 212 11.36 -7.76 -47.81
CA SER A 212 11.98 -6.55 -48.33
C SER A 212 12.51 -5.70 -47.18
N TRP A 213 13.53 -4.88 -47.43
CA TRP A 213 13.94 -3.84 -46.50
C TRP A 213 13.75 -2.47 -47.15
N GLU A 214 12.58 -1.89 -46.95
CA GLU A 214 12.18 -0.64 -47.60
C GLU A 214 12.64 0.57 -46.79
N THR A 215 13.24 1.54 -47.48
CA THR A 215 13.67 2.82 -46.90
C THR A 215 13.82 3.87 -47.99
N THR A 216 13.46 5.11 -47.67
CA THR A 216 13.58 6.25 -48.59
C THR A 216 14.75 7.17 -48.24
N LEU A 217 14.99 7.40 -46.95
CA LEU A 217 16.00 8.35 -46.47
C LEU A 217 17.33 7.70 -46.09
N LEU A 218 17.30 6.40 -45.80
CA LEU A 218 18.41 5.67 -45.20
C LEU A 218 19.06 4.80 -46.28
N SER A 219 20.35 4.96 -46.55
CA SER A 219 21.10 4.19 -47.55
C SER A 219 22.59 4.06 -47.19
N GLY A 220 23.27 3.09 -47.80
CA GLY A 220 24.71 2.89 -47.65
C GLY A 220 25.12 1.98 -46.47
N GLN A 221 26.43 1.91 -46.22
CA GLN A 221 27.06 0.92 -45.32
C GLN A 221 26.55 0.96 -43.87
N TRP A 222 26.13 2.12 -43.37
CA TRP A 222 25.63 2.21 -41.99
C TRP A 222 24.33 1.43 -41.81
N LEU A 223 23.47 1.36 -42.83
CA LEU A 223 22.22 0.61 -42.79
C LEU A 223 22.50 -0.89 -42.77
N GLU A 224 23.49 -1.34 -43.54
CA GLU A 224 23.97 -2.72 -43.50
C GLU A 224 24.46 -3.07 -42.09
N HIS A 225 25.31 -2.23 -41.49
CA HIS A 225 25.78 -2.41 -40.12
C HIS A 225 24.63 -2.46 -39.09
N LEU A 226 23.58 -1.65 -39.27
CA LEU A 226 22.42 -1.68 -38.39
C LEU A 226 21.67 -3.03 -38.48
N ILE A 227 21.43 -3.52 -39.70
CA ILE A 227 20.78 -4.83 -39.93
C ILE A 227 21.60 -5.94 -39.27
N ILE A 228 22.92 -5.95 -39.47
CA ILE A 228 23.81 -6.91 -38.83
C ILE A 228 23.79 -6.77 -37.31
N ALA A 229 23.83 -5.56 -36.77
CA ALA A 229 23.83 -5.33 -35.33
C ALA A 229 22.54 -5.83 -34.64
N ILE A 230 21.38 -5.65 -35.29
CA ILE A 230 20.10 -6.20 -34.80
C ILE A 230 20.12 -7.73 -34.84
N GLY A 231 20.68 -8.34 -35.89
CA GLY A 231 20.74 -9.80 -36.04
C GLY A 231 21.79 -10.49 -35.18
N TRP A 232 22.86 -9.78 -34.79
CA TRP A 232 24.05 -10.38 -34.18
C TRP A 232 23.78 -11.08 -32.85
N LEU A 233 23.11 -10.40 -31.91
CA LEU A 233 22.88 -10.98 -30.59
C LEU A 233 21.83 -12.12 -30.62
N PRO A 234 20.72 -12.03 -31.39
CA PRO A 234 19.82 -13.17 -31.59
C PRO A 234 20.52 -14.37 -32.23
N ALA A 235 21.37 -14.15 -33.24
CA ALA A 235 22.15 -15.21 -33.89
C ALA A 235 23.08 -15.91 -32.89
N TRP A 236 23.82 -15.13 -32.09
CA TRP A 236 24.72 -15.67 -31.08
C TRP A 236 23.99 -16.44 -29.97
N LEU A 237 22.86 -15.93 -29.48
CA LEU A 237 22.16 -16.53 -28.34
C LEU A 237 21.30 -17.74 -28.72
N PHE A 238 20.67 -17.73 -29.89
CA PHE A 238 19.71 -18.76 -30.31
C PHE A 238 20.26 -19.68 -31.42
N GLY A 239 21.48 -19.44 -31.91
CA GLY A 239 22.08 -20.20 -33.01
C GLY A 239 21.43 -19.91 -34.37
N LEU A 240 20.84 -18.73 -34.55
CA LEU A 240 20.23 -18.34 -35.83
C LEU A 240 21.32 -17.98 -36.84
N SER A 241 20.99 -18.14 -38.13
CA SER A 241 21.87 -17.68 -39.21
C SER A 241 21.88 -16.15 -39.26
N LEU A 242 23.07 -15.56 -39.30
CA LEU A 242 23.25 -14.14 -39.53
C LEU A 242 23.32 -13.88 -41.04
N PRO A 243 22.63 -12.86 -41.59
CA PRO A 243 22.71 -12.57 -43.01
C PRO A 243 24.12 -12.12 -43.38
N GLY A 244 24.67 -12.68 -44.46
CA GLY A 244 25.92 -12.24 -45.06
C GLY A 244 25.75 -10.95 -45.87
N PRO A 245 26.86 -10.31 -46.30
CA PRO A 245 26.83 -9.05 -47.03
C PRO A 245 25.97 -9.09 -48.30
N GLU A 246 26.04 -10.19 -49.06
CA GLU A 246 25.25 -10.37 -50.28
C GLU A 246 23.74 -10.40 -50.00
N GLN A 247 23.31 -11.13 -48.97
CA GLN A 247 21.90 -11.25 -48.60
C GLN A 247 21.33 -9.90 -48.11
N VAL A 248 22.14 -9.14 -47.36
CA VAL A 248 21.77 -7.77 -46.95
C VAL A 248 21.61 -6.85 -48.16
N GLN A 249 22.53 -6.91 -49.13
CA GLN A 249 22.42 -6.11 -50.36
C GLN A 249 21.19 -6.50 -51.19
N GLN A 250 20.90 -7.80 -51.30
CA GLN A 250 19.73 -8.30 -52.04
C GLN A 250 18.41 -7.86 -51.39
N VAL A 251 18.28 -7.91 -50.07
CA VAL A 251 17.03 -7.48 -49.38
C VAL A 251 16.82 -5.96 -49.47
N LEU A 252 17.90 -5.18 -49.44
CA LEU A 252 17.88 -3.73 -49.64
C LEU A 252 17.52 -3.34 -51.08
N ALA A 253 17.95 -4.13 -52.06
CA ALA A 253 17.60 -3.94 -53.47
C ALA A 253 16.17 -4.44 -53.82
N GLY A 254 15.44 -5.02 -52.87
CA GLY A 254 14.13 -5.64 -53.12
C GLY A 254 14.19 -6.91 -53.96
N ARG A 255 15.36 -7.58 -54.00
CA ARG A 255 15.66 -8.76 -54.82
C ARG A 255 16.03 -9.98 -53.98
N SER A 256 15.53 -10.08 -52.74
CA SER A 256 15.84 -11.21 -51.85
C SER A 256 15.49 -12.55 -52.50
N SER A 257 16.41 -13.52 -52.42
CA SER A 257 16.18 -14.87 -52.94
C SER A 257 15.12 -15.62 -52.13
N PRO A 258 14.30 -16.49 -52.77
CA PRO A 258 13.42 -17.43 -52.06
C PRO A 258 14.16 -18.36 -51.07
N ALA A 259 15.46 -18.61 -51.29
CA ALA A 259 16.28 -19.42 -50.40
C ALA A 259 16.53 -18.75 -49.03
N ASP A 260 16.46 -17.41 -48.95
CA ASP A 260 16.72 -16.65 -47.73
C ASP A 260 15.45 -16.40 -46.89
N ARG A 261 14.30 -16.97 -47.26
CA ARG A 261 13.04 -16.76 -46.51
C ARG A 261 13.14 -17.21 -45.05
N SER A 262 13.76 -18.36 -44.79
CA SER A 262 13.97 -18.86 -43.43
C SER A 262 14.94 -17.98 -42.63
N LEU A 263 15.96 -17.43 -43.29
CA LEU A 263 16.93 -16.49 -42.72
C LEU A 263 16.19 -15.24 -42.21
N TRP A 264 15.41 -14.57 -43.07
CA TRP A 264 14.72 -13.33 -42.70
C TRP A 264 13.56 -13.55 -41.72
N ALA A 265 12.83 -14.66 -41.85
CA ALA A 265 11.80 -15.05 -40.89
C ALA A 265 12.39 -15.26 -39.48
N SER A 266 13.49 -16.02 -39.39
CA SER A 266 14.16 -16.28 -38.11
C SER A 266 14.85 -15.04 -37.55
N TYR A 267 15.44 -14.19 -38.39
CA TYR A 267 15.98 -12.89 -38.02
C TYR A 267 14.93 -12.03 -37.31
N LEU A 268 13.75 -11.87 -37.92
CA LEU A 268 12.69 -11.03 -37.37
C LEU A 268 12.11 -11.61 -36.07
N ILE A 269 11.83 -12.91 -36.03
CA ILE A 269 11.35 -13.58 -34.81
C ILE A 269 12.40 -13.50 -33.69
N GLY A 270 13.68 -13.72 -34.00
CA GLY A 270 14.79 -13.63 -33.06
C GLY A 270 14.93 -12.24 -32.46
N ALA A 271 14.85 -11.19 -33.29
CA ALA A 271 14.89 -9.80 -32.83
C ALA A 271 13.70 -9.48 -31.88
N LEU A 272 12.48 -9.88 -32.24
CA LEU A 272 11.30 -9.68 -31.39
C LEU A 272 11.42 -10.46 -30.07
N ALA A 273 11.91 -11.70 -30.11
CA ALA A 273 12.09 -12.53 -28.93
C ALA A 273 13.14 -11.92 -27.98
N LEU A 274 14.27 -11.47 -28.51
CA LEU A 274 15.38 -10.99 -27.69
C LEU A 274 15.18 -9.58 -27.17
N TYR A 275 14.81 -8.63 -28.04
CA TYR A 275 14.77 -7.22 -27.68
C TYR A 275 13.38 -6.77 -27.20
N GLY A 276 12.33 -7.52 -27.55
CA GLY A 276 10.96 -7.25 -27.13
C GLY A 276 10.52 -8.12 -25.97
N LEU A 277 10.38 -9.43 -26.22
CA LEU A 277 9.80 -10.39 -25.28
C LEU A 277 10.67 -10.57 -24.02
N LEU A 278 11.95 -10.91 -24.19
CA LEU A 278 12.83 -11.27 -23.08
C LEU A 278 12.93 -10.18 -22.00
N PRO A 279 13.26 -8.90 -22.30
CA PRO A 279 13.35 -7.88 -21.26
C PRO A 279 12.01 -7.63 -20.57
N ARG A 280 10.88 -7.70 -21.29
CA ARG A 280 9.54 -7.55 -20.71
C ARG A 280 9.19 -8.72 -19.79
N ALA A 281 9.52 -9.95 -20.19
CA ALA A 281 9.30 -11.16 -19.40
C ALA A 281 10.14 -11.13 -18.12
N LEU A 282 11.41 -10.72 -18.20
CA LEU A 282 12.29 -10.57 -17.03
C LEU A 282 11.75 -9.53 -16.04
N LEU A 283 11.30 -8.37 -16.53
CA LEU A 283 10.68 -7.34 -15.70
C LEU A 283 9.36 -7.83 -15.08
N ALA A 284 8.49 -8.49 -15.85
CA ALA A 284 7.26 -9.08 -15.34
C ALA A 284 7.55 -10.10 -14.23
N LEU A 285 8.53 -10.99 -14.43
CA LEU A 285 8.95 -11.96 -13.43
C LEU A 285 9.54 -11.28 -12.19
N TRP A 286 10.33 -10.23 -12.35
CA TRP A 286 10.90 -9.45 -11.25
C TRP A 286 9.80 -8.82 -10.40
N TYR A 287 8.84 -8.13 -11.02
CA TYR A 287 7.70 -7.53 -10.33
C TYR A 287 6.78 -8.59 -9.70
N LEU A 288 6.60 -9.75 -10.34
CA LEU A 288 5.84 -10.87 -9.78
C LEU A 288 6.51 -11.43 -8.53
N ARG A 289 7.84 -11.61 -8.56
CA ARG A 289 8.61 -12.04 -7.39
C ARG A 289 8.52 -11.01 -6.26
N ARG A 290 8.63 -9.71 -6.58
CA ARG A 290 8.45 -8.64 -5.60
C ARG A 290 7.05 -8.65 -4.99
N TRP A 291 6.02 -8.84 -5.82
CA TRP A 291 4.63 -8.96 -5.38
C TRP A 291 4.41 -10.14 -4.43
N ARG A 292 4.92 -11.33 -4.80
CA ARG A 292 4.78 -12.57 -4.00
C ARG A 292 5.59 -12.54 -2.70
N ARG A 293 6.79 -11.94 -2.70
CA ARG A 293 7.66 -11.86 -1.52
C ARG A 293 7.23 -10.78 -0.54
N ALA A 294 6.55 -9.75 -1.02
CA ALA A 294 6.05 -8.71 -0.14
C ALA A 294 5.01 -9.34 0.80
N ARG A 295 5.26 -9.25 2.11
CA ARG A 295 4.26 -9.59 3.15
C ARG A 295 3.31 -8.43 3.34
N ILE A 296 2.00 -8.70 3.37
CA ILE A 296 1.03 -7.66 3.73
C ILE A 296 0.90 -7.75 5.24
N ALA A 297 1.40 -6.74 5.93
CA ALA A 297 1.33 -6.64 7.38
C ALA A 297 0.24 -5.62 7.75
N LEU A 298 -0.35 -5.79 8.93
CA LEU A 298 -1.22 -4.78 9.49
C LEU A 298 -0.34 -3.71 10.15
N ASP A 299 -0.67 -2.45 9.92
CA ASP A 299 -0.03 -1.34 10.60
C ASP A 299 -0.59 -1.24 12.03
N LEU A 300 -0.03 -2.04 12.95
CA LEU A 300 -0.49 -2.13 14.33
C LEU A 300 -0.41 -0.80 15.11
N ALA A 301 0.29 0.22 14.58
CA ALA A 301 0.35 1.56 15.14
C ALA A 301 -0.89 2.41 14.85
N ARG A 302 -1.84 1.92 14.04
CA ARG A 302 -3.11 2.61 13.77
C ARG A 302 -4.00 2.63 15.02
N PRO A 303 -4.73 3.74 15.30
CA PRO A 303 -5.54 3.89 16.50
C PRO A 303 -6.49 2.73 16.79
N GLY A 304 -7.21 2.23 15.78
CA GLY A 304 -8.13 1.10 15.95
C GLY A 304 -7.43 -0.21 16.36
N TYR A 305 -6.24 -0.51 15.82
CA TYR A 305 -5.50 -1.69 16.23
C TYR A 305 -4.83 -1.53 17.59
N LEU A 306 -4.22 -0.36 17.88
CA LEU A 306 -3.58 -0.07 19.17
C LEU A 306 -4.53 -0.30 20.35
N ARG A 307 -5.81 0.05 20.21
CA ARG A 307 -6.84 -0.16 21.23
C ARG A 307 -7.12 -1.64 21.50
N LEU A 308 -6.98 -2.50 20.48
CA LEU A 308 -7.25 -3.93 20.55
C LEU A 308 -6.06 -4.75 21.06
N LEU A 309 -4.82 -4.24 20.96
CA LEU A 309 -3.62 -4.95 21.38
C LEU A 309 -3.68 -5.50 22.81
N PRO A 310 -4.10 -4.73 23.84
CA PRO A 310 -4.13 -5.24 25.21
C PRO A 310 -5.17 -6.34 25.41
N ALA A 311 -6.29 -6.29 24.67
CA ALA A 311 -7.32 -7.32 24.73
C ALA A 311 -6.90 -8.61 24.00
N LEU A 312 -6.13 -8.47 22.93
CA LEU A 312 -5.68 -9.58 22.08
C LEU A 312 -4.28 -10.12 22.45
N ALA A 313 -3.61 -9.55 23.44
CA ALA A 313 -2.30 -10.00 23.94
C ALA A 313 -2.33 -11.48 24.40
N GLY A 314 -3.52 -12.03 24.66
CA GLY A 314 -3.72 -13.41 25.09
C GLY A 314 -3.32 -13.61 26.56
N PRO A 315 -3.53 -14.82 27.12
CA PRO A 315 -3.07 -15.11 28.47
C PRO A 315 -1.55 -15.02 28.50
N SER A 316 -1.03 -14.06 29.26
CA SER A 316 0.39 -13.99 29.60
C SER A 316 0.80 -15.37 30.08
N THR A 317 1.77 -16.01 29.41
CA THR A 317 2.43 -17.17 30.04
C THR A 317 3.05 -16.62 31.32
N PRO A 318 2.72 -17.15 32.51
CA PRO A 318 3.32 -16.65 33.75
C PRO A 318 4.81 -16.97 33.69
N THR A 319 5.62 -16.02 33.23
CA THR A 319 7.07 -16.09 33.37
C THR A 319 7.38 -15.72 34.81
N GLY A 320 7.29 -16.70 35.69
CA GLY A 320 7.70 -16.59 37.08
C GLY A 320 6.75 -17.26 38.06
N PRO A 321 7.26 -17.96 39.08
CA PRO A 321 6.46 -18.40 40.21
C PRO A 321 5.69 -17.21 40.79
N ARG A 322 4.42 -17.40 41.15
CA ARG A 322 3.63 -16.43 41.92
C ARG A 322 4.39 -16.12 43.23
N GLY A 323 5.14 -15.03 43.22
CA GLY A 323 5.65 -14.40 44.44
C GLY A 323 4.47 -13.94 45.29
N LYS A 324 4.67 -13.93 46.61
CA LYS A 324 3.71 -13.46 47.62
C LYS A 324 3.05 -12.13 47.19
N PRO A 325 1.81 -11.84 47.64
CA PRO A 325 1.14 -10.58 47.36
C PRO A 325 2.10 -9.42 47.66
N PRO A 326 2.17 -8.38 46.81
CA PRO A 326 2.96 -7.20 47.16
C PRO A 326 2.45 -6.68 48.50
N PRO A 327 3.34 -6.27 49.43
CA PRO A 327 2.90 -5.52 50.59
C PRO A 327 2.12 -4.28 50.12
N GLU A 328 1.15 -3.85 50.93
CA GLU A 328 0.28 -2.71 50.65
C GLU A 328 1.03 -1.54 50.01
N PRO A 329 0.43 -0.87 49.01
CA PRO A 329 1.10 0.22 48.32
C PRO A 329 1.48 1.30 49.33
N PRO A 330 2.73 1.80 49.31
CA PRO A 330 3.12 2.89 50.16
C PRO A 330 2.25 4.10 49.84
N SER A 331 1.57 4.61 50.85
CA SER A 331 0.87 5.88 50.86
C SER A 331 1.79 6.98 50.31
N VAL A 332 1.30 7.70 49.31
CA VAL A 332 1.85 8.96 48.78
C VAL A 332 3.30 8.85 48.30
N ARG A 333 3.50 8.39 47.05
CA ARG A 333 4.75 8.69 46.32
C ARG A 333 4.93 10.22 46.27
N ARG A 334 6.01 10.73 46.84
CA ARG A 334 6.49 12.09 46.53
C ARG A 334 6.73 12.16 45.02
N ARG A 335 6.01 13.03 44.32
CA ARG A 335 6.22 13.25 42.87
C ARG A 335 7.61 13.78 42.60
N GLY A 336 8.23 13.30 41.53
CA GLY A 336 9.43 13.92 40.98
C GLY A 336 9.12 15.29 40.35
N PRO A 337 10.13 16.13 40.10
CA PRO A 337 9.96 17.34 39.32
C PRO A 337 9.48 17.03 37.89
N PRO A 338 8.71 17.93 37.23
CA PRO A 338 8.29 17.75 35.85
C PRO A 338 9.52 17.51 34.97
N ALA A 339 9.45 16.50 34.13
CA ALA A 339 10.60 16.14 33.34
C ALA A 339 10.72 17.01 32.08
N ALA A 340 11.94 17.23 31.63
CA ALA A 340 12.21 18.03 30.43
C ALA A 340 11.64 17.36 29.17
N GLY A 341 11.17 18.19 28.22
CA GLY A 341 10.64 17.74 26.93
C GLY A 341 11.69 17.00 26.11
N GLY A 342 11.25 15.98 25.37
CA GLY A 342 12.09 15.27 24.40
C GLY A 342 12.04 15.87 23.00
N SER A 343 12.63 15.18 22.03
CA SER A 343 12.64 15.57 20.61
C SER A 343 11.47 15.02 19.78
N GLY A 344 10.61 14.19 20.38
CA GLY A 344 9.45 13.61 19.71
C GLY A 344 8.30 14.61 19.53
N SER A 345 7.37 14.34 18.60
CA SER A 345 6.23 15.22 18.37
C SER A 345 5.35 15.40 19.63
N PRO A 346 4.74 16.59 19.82
CA PRO A 346 3.75 16.80 20.86
C PRO A 346 2.62 15.77 20.82
N VAL A 347 2.10 15.40 21.97
CA VAL A 347 1.07 14.37 22.10
C VAL A 347 -0.21 14.96 22.69
N LEU A 348 -1.37 14.69 22.09
CA LEU A 348 -2.66 15.14 22.58
C LEU A 348 -3.43 14.00 23.26
N VAL A 349 -3.94 14.27 24.46
CA VAL A 349 -4.77 13.36 25.25
C VAL A 349 -6.05 14.08 25.69
N GLY A 350 -7.20 13.46 25.47
CA GLY A 350 -8.49 13.95 25.96
C GLY A 350 -8.73 13.42 27.36
N VAL A 351 -9.14 14.25 28.30
CA VAL A 351 -9.29 13.87 29.70
C VAL A 351 -10.69 14.22 30.15
N GLU A 352 -11.49 13.17 30.37
CA GLU A 352 -12.89 13.30 30.79
C GLU A 352 -13.65 14.29 29.93
N LEU A 353 -13.47 14.19 28.63
CA LEU A 353 -14.21 15.03 27.69
C LEU A 353 -15.69 14.64 27.74
N ASP A 354 -16.58 15.53 27.34
CA ASP A 354 -17.98 15.15 27.15
C ASP A 354 -18.10 14.27 25.88
N ILE A 355 -19.02 13.32 25.85
CA ILE A 355 -19.14 12.34 24.74
C ILE A 355 -19.88 12.96 23.55
N ASP A 356 -20.82 13.87 23.81
CA ASP A 356 -21.78 14.30 22.79
C ASP A 356 -21.41 15.58 22.03
N GLU A 357 -20.48 16.40 22.53
CA GLU A 357 -20.34 17.78 22.01
C GLU A 357 -18.91 18.29 21.82
N THR A 358 -17.89 17.68 22.43
CA THR A 358 -16.50 18.03 22.11
C THR A 358 -16.11 17.38 20.78
N ARG A 359 -15.81 18.16 19.73
CA ARG A 359 -15.23 17.66 18.46
C ARG A 359 -13.87 17.04 18.72
N TRP A 360 -13.88 15.78 19.17
CA TRP A 360 -12.70 15.00 19.46
C TRP A 360 -12.43 14.01 18.33
N PRO A 361 -11.18 13.92 17.83
CA PRO A 361 -10.04 14.77 18.16
C PRO A 361 -10.06 16.10 17.40
N PRO A 362 -9.59 17.21 18.01
CA PRO A 362 -9.38 18.45 17.26
C PRO A 362 -8.21 18.29 16.28
N GLU A 363 -8.30 18.93 15.12
CA GLU A 363 -7.20 19.00 14.15
C GLU A 363 -6.13 19.99 14.64
N ILE A 364 -5.13 19.49 15.37
CA ILE A 364 -3.97 20.29 15.80
C ILE A 364 -2.75 19.86 14.96
N PRO A 365 -2.26 20.71 14.04
CA PRO A 365 -1.09 20.41 13.22
C PRO A 365 0.12 20.04 14.08
N GLY A 366 0.82 18.97 13.71
CA GLY A 366 2.05 18.54 14.40
C GLY A 366 1.83 17.80 15.72
N CYS A 367 0.59 17.55 16.14
CA CYS A 367 0.27 16.88 17.40
C CYS A 367 -0.21 15.43 17.15
N ARG A 368 0.39 14.45 17.82
CA ARG A 368 -0.02 13.03 17.76
C ARG A 368 -1.11 12.78 18.80
N VAL A 369 -2.31 12.40 18.37
CA VAL A 369 -3.42 12.12 19.29
C VAL A 369 -3.35 10.69 19.84
N LEU A 370 -3.29 10.53 21.17
CA LEU A 370 -3.29 9.22 21.83
C LEU A 370 -4.68 8.70 22.20
N GLY A 371 -5.66 9.59 22.38
CA GLY A 371 -7.04 9.21 22.70
C GLY A 371 -7.55 9.81 24.00
N ARG A 372 -8.62 9.23 24.55
CA ARG A 372 -9.34 9.75 25.72
C ARG A 372 -9.03 8.94 26.98
N ALA A 373 -8.96 9.62 28.12
CA ALA A 373 -8.57 9.14 29.45
C ALA A 373 -9.75 9.21 30.43
N ASP A 374 -10.93 8.80 29.98
CA ASP A 374 -12.21 9.00 30.67
C ASP A 374 -12.42 7.98 31.81
N ASN A 375 -11.64 6.89 31.85
CA ASN A 375 -11.67 5.91 32.93
C ASN A 375 -10.28 5.41 33.34
N ARG A 376 -10.20 4.73 34.50
CA ARG A 376 -8.95 4.21 35.07
C ARG A 376 -8.16 3.31 34.12
N ARG A 377 -8.85 2.50 33.30
CA ARG A 377 -8.20 1.60 32.35
C ARG A 377 -7.55 2.39 31.20
N GLN A 378 -8.26 3.36 30.64
CA GLN A 378 -7.75 4.25 29.58
C GLN A 378 -6.57 5.09 30.06
N ARG A 379 -6.63 5.59 31.29
CA ARG A 379 -5.52 6.31 31.95
C ARG A 379 -4.23 5.47 32.00
N ASN A 380 -4.33 4.21 32.40
CA ASN A 380 -3.18 3.28 32.42
C ASN A 380 -2.65 2.97 31.01
N GLN A 381 -3.54 2.87 30.01
CA GLN A 381 -3.16 2.61 28.62
C GLN A 381 -2.35 3.75 28.02
N ILE A 382 -2.74 4.99 28.30
CA ILE A 382 -2.03 6.18 27.81
C ILE A 382 -0.64 6.26 28.43
N GLN A 383 -0.50 5.96 29.72
CA GLN A 383 0.81 5.87 30.38
C GLN A 383 1.72 4.81 29.73
N GLN A 384 1.18 3.62 29.45
CA GLN A 384 1.93 2.55 28.79
C GLN A 384 2.31 2.94 27.36
N ALA A 385 1.40 3.56 26.60
CA ALA A 385 1.66 4.02 25.24
C ALA A 385 2.78 5.08 25.20
N LEU A 386 2.76 6.03 26.13
CA LEU A 386 3.82 7.04 26.28
C LEU A 386 5.17 6.41 26.62
N ALA A 387 5.19 5.37 27.46
CA ALA A 387 6.41 4.65 27.82
C ALA A 387 7.01 3.81 26.67
N MET A 388 6.22 3.50 25.65
CA MET A 388 6.64 2.73 24.47
C MET A 388 7.04 3.60 23.27
N LEU A 389 6.96 4.93 23.37
CA LEU A 389 7.42 5.81 22.30
C LEU A 389 8.96 5.79 22.24
N ASP A 390 9.52 5.56 21.06
CA ASP A 390 10.97 5.55 20.83
C ASP A 390 11.60 6.91 21.20
N ASP A 391 10.94 7.99 20.77
CA ASP A 391 11.29 9.36 21.15
C ASP A 391 10.32 9.88 22.20
N ARG A 392 10.89 10.38 23.31
CA ARG A 392 10.13 11.09 24.34
C ARG A 392 9.43 12.30 23.72
N PRO A 393 8.13 12.51 23.96
CA PRO A 393 7.42 13.64 23.38
C PRO A 393 7.96 14.97 23.91
N GLU A 394 7.95 15.99 23.06
CA GLU A 394 8.27 17.38 23.43
C GLU A 394 7.39 17.88 24.56
N LYS A 395 6.07 17.61 24.45
CA LYS A 395 5.07 17.91 25.46
C LYS A 395 3.83 17.03 25.32
N ILE A 396 3.06 16.92 26.40
CA ILE A 396 1.75 16.28 26.46
C ILE A 396 0.71 17.36 26.65
N VAL A 397 -0.18 17.52 25.68
CA VAL A 397 -1.33 18.42 25.75
C VAL A 397 -2.53 17.63 26.27
N ALA A 398 -3.01 17.97 27.46
CA ALA A 398 -4.18 17.37 28.09
C ALA A 398 -5.41 18.26 27.85
N LEU A 399 -6.26 17.87 26.90
CA LEU A 399 -7.52 18.56 26.63
C LEU A 399 -8.58 18.08 27.63
N CYS A 400 -8.98 18.97 28.54
CA CYS A 400 -9.95 18.70 29.59
C CYS A 400 -11.23 19.50 29.33
N SER A 401 -12.39 18.93 29.67
CA SER A 401 -13.67 19.66 29.57
C SER A 401 -13.82 20.64 30.74
N LEU A 402 -14.06 21.92 30.46
CA LEU A 402 -14.33 22.92 31.50
C LEU A 402 -15.68 22.68 32.20
N ALA A 403 -16.60 21.96 31.55
CA ALA A 403 -17.88 21.59 32.15
C ALA A 403 -17.71 20.65 33.35
N ARG A 404 -16.57 19.94 33.45
CA ARG A 404 -16.25 19.08 34.60
C ARG A 404 -15.52 19.82 35.71
N THR A 405 -15.79 19.39 36.93
CA THR A 405 -15.11 19.92 38.13
C THR A 405 -13.71 19.31 38.20
N PRO A 406 -12.65 20.11 38.40
CA PRO A 406 -11.32 19.56 38.54
C PRO A 406 -11.25 18.70 39.81
N ASP A 407 -10.90 17.42 39.65
CA ASP A 407 -10.77 16.49 40.77
C ASP A 407 -9.30 16.11 41.05
N ARG A 408 -9.03 15.67 42.28
CA ARG A 408 -7.68 15.29 42.71
C ARG A 408 -7.14 14.07 41.96
N GLY A 409 -7.98 13.14 41.53
CA GLY A 409 -7.59 11.95 40.79
C GLY A 409 -7.11 12.27 39.38
N THR A 410 -7.82 13.15 38.67
CA THR A 410 -7.44 13.68 37.36
C THR A 410 -6.12 14.44 37.45
N MET A 411 -5.98 15.32 38.43
CA MET A 411 -4.71 16.03 38.64
C MET A 411 -3.58 15.11 39.07
N THR A 412 -3.86 14.05 39.84
CA THR A 412 -2.85 13.06 40.21
C THR A 412 -2.31 12.34 39.00
N TRP A 413 -3.21 11.89 38.13
CA TRP A 413 -2.83 11.20 36.91
C TRP A 413 -2.10 12.13 35.91
N LEU A 414 -2.52 13.39 35.77
CA LEU A 414 -1.78 14.37 34.97
C LEU A 414 -0.37 14.65 35.55
N GLY A 415 -0.24 14.64 36.88
CA GLY A 415 1.07 14.72 37.53
C GLY A 415 1.97 13.51 37.23
N GLU A 416 1.41 12.31 37.14
CA GLU A 416 2.16 11.11 36.71
C GLU A 416 2.60 11.23 35.24
N LEU A 417 1.79 11.84 34.36
CA LEU A 417 2.21 12.13 32.98
C LEU A 417 3.33 13.18 32.91
N ALA A 418 3.33 14.14 33.85
CA ALA A 418 4.37 15.18 33.92
C ALA A 418 5.77 14.62 34.26
N GLU A 419 5.85 13.41 34.83
CA GLU A 419 7.11 12.69 35.01
C GLU A 419 7.64 12.14 33.67
N ILE A 420 6.76 11.91 32.68
CA ILE A 420 7.10 11.39 31.34
C ILE A 420 7.40 12.51 30.36
N ALA A 421 6.73 13.65 30.38
CA ALA A 421 7.06 14.83 29.56
C ALA A 421 6.29 16.06 30.09
N PRO A 422 6.68 17.29 29.74
CA PRO A 422 5.94 18.49 30.16
C PRO A 422 4.45 18.40 29.81
N VAL A 423 3.58 18.57 30.79
CA VAL A 423 2.12 18.54 30.59
C VAL A 423 1.56 19.96 30.51
N GLU A 424 0.84 20.24 29.43
CA GLU A 424 0.09 21.48 29.19
C GLU A 424 -1.40 21.16 29.24
N ILE A 425 -2.14 21.71 30.21
CA ILE A 425 -3.59 21.51 30.31
C ILE A 425 -4.29 22.57 29.44
N ARG A 426 -5.15 22.12 28.52
CA ARG A 426 -6.03 22.97 27.72
C ARG A 426 -7.48 22.69 28.09
N LEU A 427 -8.25 23.76 28.30
CA LEU A 427 -9.65 23.66 28.69
C LEU A 427 -10.53 23.87 27.45
N ALA A 428 -11.42 22.93 27.19
CA ALA A 428 -12.44 23.00 26.14
C ALA A 428 -13.81 23.32 26.76
N ASP A 429 -14.82 23.55 25.90
CA ASP A 429 -16.23 23.69 26.30
C ASP A 429 -16.58 24.98 27.09
N ALA A 430 -15.75 26.03 27.02
CA ALA A 430 -16.03 27.31 27.70
C ALA A 430 -17.38 27.92 27.30
N ASP A 431 -17.74 27.82 26.02
CA ASP A 431 -18.99 28.35 25.47
C ASP A 431 -20.25 27.66 26.02
N ARG A 432 -20.11 26.48 26.63
CA ARG A 432 -21.23 25.67 27.16
C ARG A 432 -21.58 26.01 28.60
N LEU A 433 -20.66 26.62 29.35
CA LEU A 433 -20.84 26.89 30.77
C LEU A 433 -22.04 27.80 31.09
N PRO A 434 -22.34 28.86 30.31
CA PRO A 434 -23.53 29.68 30.52
C PRO A 434 -24.84 28.89 30.42
N ALA A 435 -24.94 27.93 29.49
CA ALA A 435 -26.13 27.10 29.31
C ALA A 435 -26.33 26.08 30.46
N LEU A 436 -25.24 25.70 31.14
CA LEU A 436 -25.25 24.83 32.31
C LEU A 436 -25.42 25.61 33.64
N GLY A 437 -25.54 26.94 33.58
CA GLY A 437 -25.60 27.81 34.76
C GLY A 437 -24.31 27.84 35.57
N ILE A 438 -23.16 27.54 34.93
CA ILE A 438 -21.85 27.48 35.57
C ILE A 438 -21.07 28.77 35.23
N ASP A 439 -20.49 29.41 36.23
CA ASP A 439 -19.59 30.55 36.03
C ASP A 439 -18.24 30.07 35.45
N ALA A 440 -17.97 30.44 34.19
CA ALA A 440 -16.74 30.10 33.49
C ALA A 440 -15.48 30.71 34.10
N GLY A 441 -15.58 31.91 34.68
CA GLY A 441 -14.49 32.57 35.38
C GLY A 441 -14.11 31.80 36.63
N GLN A 442 -15.10 31.47 37.47
CA GLN A 442 -14.88 30.69 38.69
C GLN A 442 -14.34 29.29 38.36
N ARG A 443 -14.94 28.59 37.40
CA ARG A 443 -14.52 27.23 37.03
C ARG A 443 -13.09 27.19 36.48
N SER A 444 -12.72 28.17 35.65
CA SER A 444 -11.33 28.32 35.16
C SER A 444 -10.34 28.59 36.30
N GLN A 445 -10.74 29.39 37.29
CA GLN A 445 -9.92 29.62 38.50
C GLN A 445 -9.76 28.35 39.33
N ASP A 446 -10.81 27.55 39.53
CA ASP A 446 -10.73 26.27 40.26
C ASP A 446 -9.72 25.31 39.61
N TRP A 447 -9.76 25.22 38.27
CA TRP A 447 -8.80 24.43 37.48
C TRP A 447 -7.37 24.96 37.64
N ARG A 448 -7.17 26.27 37.59
CA ARG A 448 -5.86 26.92 37.75
C ARG A 448 -5.28 26.66 39.15
N GLN A 449 -6.06 26.90 40.20
CA GLN A 449 -5.63 26.70 41.59
C GLN A 449 -5.26 25.23 41.85
N LEU A 450 -6.04 24.28 41.33
CA LEU A 450 -5.76 22.86 41.55
C LEU A 450 -4.56 22.40 40.70
N ALA A 451 -4.40 22.90 39.47
CA ALA A 451 -3.22 22.61 38.65
C ALA A 451 -1.92 23.15 39.29
N GLU A 452 -1.94 24.37 39.82
CA GLU A 452 -0.80 24.99 40.52
C GLU A 452 -0.35 24.18 41.73
N ARG A 453 -1.30 23.69 42.54
CA ARG A 453 -1.01 22.78 43.68
C ARG A 453 -0.31 21.49 43.26
N PHE A 454 -0.47 21.09 42.00
CA PHE A 454 0.10 19.87 41.43
C PHE A 454 1.34 20.16 40.56
N GLY A 455 1.77 21.42 40.46
CA GLY A 455 2.93 21.85 39.65
C GLY A 455 2.69 21.80 38.13
N LEU A 456 1.42 21.81 37.71
CA LEU A 456 1.02 21.70 36.30
C LEU A 456 0.71 23.09 35.70
N LYS A 457 0.99 23.27 34.41
CA LYS A 457 0.72 24.53 33.70
C LYS A 457 -0.60 24.44 32.94
N LEU A 458 -1.47 25.41 33.18
CA LEU A 458 -2.69 25.64 32.40
C LEU A 458 -2.33 26.59 31.23
N ALA A 459 -2.69 26.23 30.00
CA ALA A 459 -2.52 27.11 28.85
C ALA A 459 -3.40 28.37 29.01
N PRO A 460 -2.95 29.55 28.51
CA PRO A 460 -3.83 30.70 28.40
C PRO A 460 -5.04 30.35 27.53
N ALA A 461 -6.22 30.86 27.88
CA ALA A 461 -7.41 30.67 27.06
C ALA A 461 -7.13 31.26 25.66
N GLU A 462 -7.18 30.42 24.63
CA GLU A 462 -7.13 30.91 23.25
C GLU A 462 -8.42 31.71 23.04
N SER A 463 -8.29 33.04 22.95
CA SER A 463 -9.35 33.91 22.44
C SER A 463 -9.60 33.48 21.00
N SER A 464 -10.66 32.69 20.79
CA SER A 464 -11.17 32.38 19.47
C SER A 464 -11.88 33.59 18.89
#